data_AF-A0A6I1W609-F1
#
_entry.id   AF-A0A6I1W609-F1
#
_cell.length_a   1.000
_cell.length_b   1.000
_cell.length_c   1.000
_cell.angle_alpha   90.00
_cell.angle_beta   90.00
_cell.angle_gamma   90.00
#
_symmetry.space_group_name_H-M   'P 1'
#
loop_
_entity.id
_entity.type
_entity.pdbx_description
1 polymer ?
#
loop_
_entity_poly.entity_id
_entity_poly.type
_entity_poly.pdbx_seq_one_letter_code
_entity_poly.pdbx_strand_id
1 'polypeptide(L)'
;GVQLHYSSDFFAEADRFDLVLVADVLYDRENLPLLDQFLTRGQQTLVADSRVRDFQHPLYQQLGSLKALTLPDLAEPHEFRNVSLYHAQRTHAALSLPVQPL
;
A
#
# COMPACT_ATOMS: atom_id res chain seq x y z
N GLY A 1 0.15 7.09 -25.32
CA GLY A 1 -0.85 6.29 -24.60
C GLY A 1 -0.16 5.48 -23.52
N VAL A 2 -0.91 4.91 -22.58
CA VAL A 2 -0.38 3.99 -21.56
C VAL A 2 -0.63 2.54 -21.98
N GLN A 3 0.26 1.62 -21.59
CA GLN A 3 0.07 0.18 -21.77
C GLN A 3 -0.54 -0.40 -20.50
N LEU A 4 -1.58 -1.20 -20.66
CA LEU A 4 -2.28 -1.85 -19.55
C LEU A 4 -2.01 -3.35 -19.61
N HIS A 5 -1.61 -3.90 -18.46
CA HIS A 5 -1.49 -5.32 -18.24
C HIS A 5 -2.35 -5.68 -17.04
N TYR A 6 -3.09 -6.79 -17.16
CA TYR A 6 -3.97 -7.27 -16.11
C TYR A 6 -3.36 -8.53 -15.52
N SER A 7 -3.34 -8.59 -14.19
CA SER A 7 -3.03 -9.81 -13.46
C SER A 7 -4.33 -10.50 -13.07
N SER A 8 -4.38 -11.82 -13.22
CA SER A 8 -5.49 -12.64 -12.73
C SER A 8 -5.36 -13.00 -11.26
N ASP A 9 -4.14 -12.93 -10.71
CA ASP A 9 -3.84 -13.27 -9.33
C ASP A 9 -2.65 -12.45 -8.84
N PHE A 10 -2.93 -11.52 -7.92
CA PHE A 10 -1.93 -10.68 -7.29
C PHE A 10 -0.85 -11.50 -6.57
N PHE A 11 -1.20 -12.64 -5.97
CA PHE A 11 -0.26 -13.47 -5.21
C PHE A 11 0.69 -14.26 -6.12
N ALA A 12 0.32 -14.45 -7.38
CA ALA A 12 1.16 -15.09 -8.39
C ALA A 12 2.12 -14.11 -9.09
N GLU A 13 1.98 -12.80 -8.87
CA GLU A 13 2.88 -11.81 -9.48
C GLU A 13 4.30 -11.91 -8.92
N ALA A 14 5.26 -11.67 -9.82
CA ALA A 14 6.66 -11.58 -9.47
C ALA A 14 6.96 -10.27 -8.72
N ASP A 15 8.06 -10.27 -7.97
CA ASP A 15 8.62 -9.07 -7.35
C ASP A 15 9.28 -8.18 -8.41
N ARG A 16 8.47 -7.31 -9.04
CA ARG A 16 8.91 -6.51 -10.19
C ARG A 16 8.45 -5.05 -10.17
N PHE A 17 7.64 -4.65 -9.20
CA PHE A 17 7.05 -3.31 -9.20
C PHE A 17 7.91 -2.34 -8.39
N ASP A 18 8.24 -1.19 -8.95
CA ASP A 18 8.91 -0.13 -8.18
C ASP A 18 7.95 0.46 -7.13
N LEU A 19 6.66 0.57 -7.48
CA LEU A 19 5.61 1.13 -6.65
C LEU A 19 4.29 0.37 -6.83
N VAL A 20 3.70 -0.04 -5.70
CA VAL A 20 2.34 -0.58 -5.62
C VAL A 20 1.42 0.52 -5.09
N LEU A 21 0.34 0.80 -5.82
CA LEU A 21 -0.71 1.73 -5.40
C LEU A 21 -1.94 0.94 -4.96
N VAL A 22 -2.45 1.23 -3.78
CA VAL A 22 -3.59 0.54 -3.18
C VAL A 22 -4.60 1.58 -2.72
N ALA A 23 -5.86 1.42 -3.10
CA ALA A 23 -6.93 2.36 -2.75
C ALA A 23 -8.17 1.59 -2.30
N ASP A 24 -8.78 2.01 -1.18
CA ASP A 24 -10.04 1.48 -0.64
C ASP A 24 -10.05 -0.05 -0.49
N VAL A 25 -8.96 -0.61 0.06
CA VAL A 25 -8.82 -2.06 0.30
C VAL A 25 -9.02 -2.39 1.78
N LEU A 26 -8.75 -1.46 2.70
CA LEU A 26 -8.76 -1.72 4.14
C LEU A 26 -10.13 -1.42 4.78
N TYR A 27 -11.20 -1.36 3.98
CA TYR A 27 -12.57 -1.29 4.49
C TYR A 27 -12.94 -2.52 5.33
N ASP A 28 -12.32 -3.66 5.04
CA ASP A 28 -12.41 -4.88 5.82
C ASP A 28 -11.10 -5.09 6.58
N ARG A 29 -11.20 -5.36 7.88
CA ARG A 29 -10.04 -5.66 8.72
C ARG A 29 -9.38 -6.98 8.34
N GLU A 30 -10.12 -7.90 7.71
CA GLU A 30 -9.56 -9.15 7.17
C GLU A 30 -8.56 -8.90 6.04
N ASN A 31 -8.54 -7.70 5.44
CA ASN A 31 -7.58 -7.32 4.41
C ASN A 31 -6.26 -6.77 4.96
N LEU A 32 -6.13 -6.57 6.28
CA LEU A 32 -4.87 -6.11 6.89
C LEU A 32 -3.65 -6.97 6.52
N PRO A 33 -3.73 -8.32 6.44
CA PRO A 33 -2.60 -9.14 6.00
C PRO A 33 -2.10 -8.86 4.58
N LEU A 34 -2.89 -8.19 3.72
CA LEU A 34 -2.44 -7.79 2.38
C LEU A 34 -1.30 -6.76 2.41
N LEU A 35 -1.20 -5.98 3.50
CA LEU A 35 -0.19 -4.92 3.64
C LEU A 35 1.24 -5.43 3.55
N ASP A 36 1.50 -6.58 4.17
CA ASP A 36 2.77 -7.28 4.07
C ASP A 36 2.97 -7.86 2.67
N GLN A 37 1.90 -8.34 2.05
CA GLN A 37 1.96 -8.95 0.72
C GLN A 37 2.30 -7.92 -0.37
N PHE A 38 1.82 -6.67 -0.29
CA PHE A 38 2.23 -5.60 -1.21
C PHE A 38 3.75 -5.39 -1.22
N LEU A 39 4.36 -5.41 -0.04
CA LEU A 39 5.80 -5.23 0.12
C LEU A 39 6.64 -6.43 -0.33
N THR A 40 6.04 -7.56 -0.67
CA THR A 40 6.78 -8.69 -1.29
C THR A 40 6.79 -8.64 -2.82
N ARG A 41 5.92 -7.81 -3.45
CA ARG A 41 5.80 -7.70 -4.92
C ARG A 41 6.30 -6.37 -5.47
N GLY A 42 6.46 -5.36 -4.61
CA GLY A 42 7.11 -4.12 -4.98
C GLY A 42 7.99 -3.49 -3.92
N GLN A 43 8.86 -2.58 -4.37
CA GLN A 43 9.86 -1.90 -3.54
C GLN A 43 9.23 -0.87 -2.61
N GLN A 44 8.15 -0.23 -3.06
CA GLN A 44 7.36 0.74 -2.30
C GLN A 44 5.88 0.43 -2.40
N THR A 45 5.13 0.83 -1.38
CA THR A 45 3.66 0.75 -1.39
C THR A 45 3.06 2.05 -0.86
N LEU A 46 2.09 2.60 -1.60
CA LEU A 46 1.22 3.68 -1.14
C LEU A 46 -0.20 3.14 -0.97
N VAL A 47 -0.74 3.31 0.23
CA VAL A 47 -2.12 2.92 0.58
C VAL A 47 -2.92 4.19 0.84
N ALA A 48 -4.02 4.36 0.13
CA ALA A 48 -4.99 5.42 0.36
C ALA A 48 -6.32 4.80 0.84
N ASP A 49 -6.73 5.09 2.07
CA ASP A 49 -7.95 4.51 2.65
C ASP A 49 -8.69 5.52 3.53
N SER A 50 -10.03 5.45 3.56
CA SER A 50 -10.87 6.37 4.33
C SER A 50 -11.52 5.74 5.56
N ARG A 51 -11.49 4.42 5.70
CA ARG A 51 -12.23 3.70 6.74
C ARG A 51 -11.39 3.38 7.96
N VAL A 52 -10.08 3.22 7.78
CA VAL A 52 -9.18 2.93 8.90
C VAL A 52 -8.80 4.21 9.64
N ARG A 53 -9.33 4.38 10.86
CA ARG A 53 -9.02 5.54 11.71
C ARG A 53 -7.77 5.34 12.55
N ASP A 54 -7.65 4.18 13.19
CA ASP A 54 -6.52 3.83 14.06
C ASP A 54 -5.57 2.86 13.35
N PHE A 55 -5.10 3.25 12.16
CA PHE A 55 -4.17 2.44 11.40
C PHE A 55 -2.79 2.45 12.06
N GLN A 56 -2.32 1.27 12.48
CA GLN A 56 -0.96 1.08 12.95
C GLN A 56 -0.38 -0.18 12.32
N HIS A 57 0.72 0.00 11.59
CA HIS A 57 1.47 -1.10 11.01
C HIS A 57 2.97 -0.77 11.07
N PRO A 58 3.84 -1.65 11.59
CA PRO A 58 5.26 -1.33 11.83
C PRO A 58 6.02 -0.85 10.58
N LEU A 59 5.62 -1.33 9.41
CA LEU A 59 6.26 -1.02 8.13
C LEU A 59 5.69 0.22 7.43
N TYR A 60 4.52 0.71 7.85
CA TYR A 60 3.85 1.83 7.17
C TYR A 60 3.85 3.08 8.03
N GLN A 61 4.18 4.19 7.39
CA GLN A 61 4.12 5.52 7.98
C GLN A 61 2.99 6.31 7.30
N GLN A 62 2.18 7.02 8.10
CA GLN A 62 1.21 7.95 7.55
C GLN A 62 1.92 9.19 6.97
N LEU A 63 1.65 9.49 5.71
CA LEU A 63 2.14 10.69 5.03
C LEU A 63 1.23 11.90 5.26
N GLY A 64 -0.08 11.66 5.40
CA GLY A 64 -1.06 12.71 5.64
C GLY A 64 -2.49 12.22 5.45
N SER A 65 -3.43 13.18 5.50
CA SER A 65 -4.84 12.95 5.20
C SER A 65 -5.36 14.05 4.30
N LEU A 66 -6.19 13.69 3.33
CA LEU A 66 -6.77 14.60 2.34
C LEU A 66 -8.28 14.42 2.30
N LYS A 67 -8.98 15.50 1.94
CA LYS A 67 -10.41 15.41 1.61
C LYS A 67 -10.57 14.97 0.15
N ALA A 68 -11.29 13.88 -0.07
CA ALA A 68 -11.65 13.36 -1.37
C ALA A 68 -13.17 13.35 -1.57
N LEU A 69 -13.59 13.26 -2.84
CA LEU A 69 -15.00 13.11 -3.19
C LEU A 69 -15.12 12.11 -4.35
N THR A 70 -16.12 11.24 -4.26
CA THR A 70 -16.46 10.29 -5.33
C THR A 70 -17.29 11.01 -6.41
N LEU A 71 -16.97 10.77 -7.68
CA LEU A 71 -17.73 11.29 -8.82
C LEU A 71 -18.26 10.13 -9.69
N PRO A 72 -19.57 10.10 -10.00
CA PRO A 72 -20.63 11.01 -9.51
C PRO A 72 -20.86 10.88 -8.00
N ASP A 73 -21.43 11.91 -7.36
CA ASP A 73 -21.67 11.89 -5.91
C ASP A 73 -22.64 10.74 -5.54
N LEU A 74 -22.15 9.82 -4.71
CA LEU A 74 -22.90 8.64 -4.26
C LEU A 74 -23.59 8.86 -2.91
N ALA A 75 -23.61 10.09 -2.39
CA ALA A 75 -24.15 10.46 -1.08
C ALA A 75 -23.50 9.70 0.10
N GLU A 76 -22.21 9.38 -0.03
CA GLU A 76 -21.44 8.71 1.02
C GLU A 76 -21.32 9.61 2.27
N PRO A 77 -21.38 9.02 3.48
CA PRO A 77 -21.14 9.74 4.73
C PRO A 77 -19.88 10.60 4.66
N HIS A 78 -19.96 11.83 5.19
CA HIS A 78 -18.85 12.79 5.16
C HIS A 78 -17.56 12.28 5.80
N GLU A 79 -17.66 11.30 6.70
CA GLU A 79 -16.50 10.64 7.31
C GLU A 79 -15.64 9.86 6.30
N PHE A 80 -16.22 9.32 5.23
CA PHE A 80 -15.47 8.61 4.18
C PHE A 80 -14.78 9.56 3.19
N ARG A 81 -15.02 10.87 3.34
CA ARG A 81 -14.34 11.89 2.54
C ARG A 81 -12.93 12.18 3.05
N ASN A 82 -12.56 11.72 4.25
CA ASN A 82 -11.20 11.89 4.75
C ASN A 82 -10.37 10.65 4.45
N VAL A 83 -9.49 10.75 3.45
CA VAL A 83 -8.61 9.67 3.01
C VAL A 83 -7.24 9.86 3.63
N SER A 84 -6.76 8.87 4.37
CA SER A 84 -5.40 8.83 4.88
C SER A 84 -4.48 8.13 3.89
N LEU A 85 -3.29 8.71 3.69
CA LEU A 85 -2.25 8.17 2.83
C LEU A 85 -1.13 7.60 3.69
N TYR A 86 -0.78 6.34 3.45
CA TYR A 86 0.28 5.61 4.11
C TYR A 86 1.33 5.16 3.11
N HIS A 87 2.59 5.17 3.52
CA HIS A 87 3.72 4.75 2.71
C HIS A 87 4.55 3.71 3.45
N ALA A 88 4.98 2.70 2.72
CA ALA A 88 6.00 1.76 3.16
C ALA A 88 7.05 1.60 2.08
N GLN A 89 8.29 1.41 2.51
CA GLN A 89 9.40 1.08 1.64
C GLN A 89 10.07 -0.18 2.16
N ARG A 90 10.31 -1.13 1.26
CA ARG A 90 11.04 -2.34 1.58
C ARG A 90 12.46 -1.95 1.99
N THR A 91 12.81 -2.26 3.23
CA THR A 91 14.20 -2.18 3.66
C THR A 91 14.91 -3.40 3.11
N HIS A 92 15.76 -3.22 2.11
CA HIS A 92 16.70 -4.27 1.75
C HIS A 92 17.65 -4.42 2.94
N ALA A 93 17.55 -5.52 3.68
CA ALA A 93 18.57 -5.85 4.66
C ALA A 93 19.90 -5.90 3.90
N ALA A 94 20.79 -4.94 4.16
CA ALA A 94 22.13 -4.97 3.60
C ALA A 94 22.77 -6.26 4.10
N LEU A 95 22.94 -7.23 3.20
CA LEU A 95 23.72 -8.43 3.45
C LEU A 95 25.12 -7.96 3.84
N SER A 96 25.37 -7.89 5.14
CA SER A 96 26.71 -7.66 5.68
C SER A 96 27.48 -8.93 5.39
N LEU A 97 28.18 -8.98 4.25
CA LEU A 97 29.12 -10.04 3.97
C LEU A 97 30.20 -10.00 5.07
N PRO A 98 30.49 -11.11 5.77
CA PRO A 98 31.61 -11.13 6.68
C PRO A 98 32.89 -10.97 5.84
N VAL A 99 33.55 -9.83 6.01
CA VAL A 99 34.91 -9.63 5.52
C VAL A 99 35.81 -10.59 6.28
N GLN A 100 36.28 -11.65 5.63
CA GLN A 100 37.36 -12.49 6.17
C GLN A 100 38.68 -11.71 6.02
N PRO A 101 39.46 -11.52 7.09
CA PRO A 101 40.80 -10.96 6.96
C PRO A 101 41.74 -11.97 6.30
N LEU A 102 42.65 -11.45 5.47
CA LEU A 102 43.79 -12.17 4.86
C LEU A 102 44.80 -12.64 5.92
#